data_AF-A0A427L863-F1
#
_entry.id   AF-A0A427L863-F1
#
_cell.length_a   1.000
_cell.length_b   1.000
_cell.length_c   1.000
_cell.angle_alpha   90.00
_cell.angle_beta   90.00
_cell.angle_gamma   90.00
#
_symmetry.space_group_name_H-M   'P 1'
#
loop_
_entity.id
_entity.type
_entity.pdbx_description
1 polymer ?
#
loop_
_entity_poly.entity_id
_entity_poly.type
_entity_poly.pdbx_seq_one_letter_code
_entity_poly.pdbx_strand_id
1 'polypeptide(L)'
;MRNRPVLIVTLAAGAALSLSACGSMKQSVGLSKVVPDEFVTVASAPLVVPPEYGLTPPSPGAPRPQELAPESAARQILLGQRQAVTRTAGEQALTAQAGADRADPLARYVVDDEFGNIAHKEESWANRIMFWRKDDAASQVATVAQTGEGARTIDASTEYERLQALTGGREGITIAPRRDTRFKLPGL
;
A
#
# COMPACT_ATOMS: atom_id res chain seq x y z
N MET A 1 -13.88 56.06 49.19
CA MET A 1 -14.06 55.93 47.73
C MET A 1 -13.06 54.93 47.12
N ARG A 2 -12.99 53.67 47.58
CA ARG A 2 -11.89 52.75 47.24
C ARG A 2 -12.32 51.44 46.53
N ASN A 3 -13.55 51.42 46.00
CA ASN A 3 -14.17 50.19 45.44
C ASN A 3 -14.44 50.30 43.92
N ARG A 4 -14.23 51.48 43.34
CA ARG A 4 -14.40 51.75 41.90
C ARG A 4 -13.46 50.94 41.00
N PRO A 5 -12.17 50.72 41.32
CA PRO A 5 -11.30 49.94 40.44
C PRO A 5 -11.66 48.45 40.43
N VAL A 6 -12.13 47.90 41.56
CA VAL A 6 -12.55 46.50 41.66
C VAL A 6 -13.78 46.23 40.79
N LEU A 7 -14.77 47.13 40.83
CA LEU A 7 -15.99 47.03 40.00
C LEU A 7 -15.70 47.05 38.49
N ILE A 8 -14.75 47.89 38.04
CA ILE A 8 -14.37 47.99 36.63
C ILE A 8 -13.68 46.70 36.16
N VAL A 9 -12.78 46.15 36.99
CA VAL A 9 -12.08 44.90 36.66
C VAL A 9 -13.05 43.73 36.58
N THR A 10 -14.02 43.63 37.49
CA THR A 10 -15.03 42.56 37.46
C THR A 10 -15.96 42.68 36.25
N LEU A 11 -16.34 43.89 35.86
CA LEU A 11 -17.18 44.13 34.68
C LEU A 11 -16.43 43.79 33.39
N ALA A 12 -15.16 44.19 33.28
CA ALA A 12 -14.33 43.90 32.13
C ALA A 12 -14.06 42.38 31.98
N ALA A 13 -13.81 41.68 33.10
CA ALA A 13 -13.65 40.24 33.10
C ALA A 13 -14.93 39.50 32.68
N GLY A 14 -16.10 39.94 33.16
CA GLY A 14 -17.39 39.39 32.76
C GLY A 14 -17.68 39.58 31.27
N ALA A 15 -17.39 40.76 30.73
CA ALA A 15 -17.55 41.05 29.30
C ALA A 15 -16.64 40.17 28.42
N ALA A 16 -15.38 39.99 28.82
CA ALA A 16 -14.42 39.15 28.09
C ALA A 16 -14.87 37.67 28.03
N LEU A 17 -15.42 37.13 29.12
CA LEU A 17 -15.93 35.77 29.17
C LEU A 17 -17.18 35.59 28.29
N SER A 18 -18.08 36.58 28.26
CA SER A 18 -19.28 36.52 27.43
C SER A 18 -18.97 36.51 25.92
N LEU A 19 -17.92 37.22 25.49
CA LEU A 19 -17.53 37.28 24.08
C LEU A 19 -16.88 35.97 23.60
N SER A 20 -16.15 35.28 24.48
CA SER A 20 -15.57 33.96 24.18
C SER A 20 -16.64 32.88 23.96
N ALA A 21 -17.75 32.93 24.71
CA ALA A 21 -18.85 31.96 24.60
C ALA A 21 -19.58 32.02 23.24
N CYS A 22 -19.73 33.20 22.64
CA CYS A 22 -20.35 33.35 21.32
C CYS A 22 -19.51 32.74 20.17
N GLY A 23 -18.19 32.59 20.34
CA GLY A 23 -17.32 31.96 19.35
C GLY A 23 -17.58 30.46 19.22
N SER A 24 -17.66 29.75 20.33
CA SER A 24 -17.92 28.30 20.36
C SER A 24 -19.31 27.93 19.85
N MET A 25 -20.31 28.79 20.06
CA MET A 25 -21.68 28.54 19.59
C MET A 25 -21.79 28.53 18.06
N LYS A 26 -20.97 29.31 17.34
CA LYS A 26 -20.93 29.29 15.87
C LYS A 26 -20.47 27.95 15.31
N GLN A 27 -19.55 27.28 16.02
CA GLN A 27 -19.05 25.96 15.64
C GLN A 27 -20.11 24.87 15.91
N SER A 28 -20.81 24.93 17.05
CA SER A 28 -21.85 23.95 17.40
C SER A 28 -23.13 24.06 16.57
N VAL A 29 -23.44 25.26 16.06
CA VAL A 29 -24.60 25.51 15.18
C VAL A 29 -24.27 25.20 13.70
N GLY A 30 -23.04 24.75 13.40
CA GLY A 30 -22.64 24.35 12.04
C GLY A 30 -22.51 25.52 11.06
N LEU A 31 -22.42 26.75 11.57
CA LEU A 31 -22.24 27.96 10.76
C LEU A 31 -20.76 28.22 10.42
N SER A 32 -19.87 27.35 10.89
CA SER A 32 -18.45 27.31 10.54
C SER A 32 -18.23 26.57 9.23
N LYS A 33 -17.46 27.16 8.32
CA LYS A 33 -17.08 26.53 7.05
C LYS A 33 -16.16 25.34 7.33
N VAL A 34 -16.68 24.13 7.12
CA VAL A 34 -15.88 22.90 7.08
C VAL A 34 -15.27 22.83 5.68
N VAL A 35 -13.97 23.09 5.58
CA VAL A 35 -13.23 22.90 4.34
C VAL A 35 -12.75 21.44 4.32
N PRO A 36 -13.07 20.66 3.28
CA PRO A 36 -12.51 19.32 3.11
C PRO A 36 -10.98 19.39 3.07
N ASP A 37 -10.33 18.41 3.69
CA ASP A 37 -8.87 18.30 3.72
C ASP A 37 -8.30 18.20 2.31
N GLU A 38 -7.47 19.16 1.92
CA GLU A 38 -6.84 19.24 0.60
C GLU A 38 -5.93 18.04 0.26
N PHE A 39 -5.56 17.22 1.25
CA PHE A 39 -4.79 16.00 1.05
C PHE A 39 -5.66 14.75 0.83
N VAL A 40 -6.98 14.85 1.02
CA VAL A 40 -7.95 13.76 0.81
C VAL A 40 -8.76 14.03 -0.46
N THR A 41 -8.08 14.39 -1.55
CA THR A 41 -8.72 14.57 -2.85
C THR A 41 -8.96 13.20 -3.48
N VAL A 42 -10.23 12.81 -3.56
CA VAL A 42 -10.64 11.63 -4.33
C VAL A 42 -10.71 12.04 -5.81
N ALA A 43 -9.95 11.36 -6.66
CA ALA A 43 -10.03 11.56 -8.10
C ALA A 43 -11.32 10.91 -8.63
N SER A 44 -12.30 11.73 -9.00
CA SER A 44 -13.45 11.26 -9.78
C SER A 44 -12.99 10.81 -11.17
N ALA A 45 -13.62 9.78 -11.72
CA ALA A 45 -13.27 9.28 -13.04
C ALA A 45 -13.53 10.37 -14.11
N PRO A 46 -12.62 10.55 -15.09
CA PRO A 46 -12.82 11.53 -16.14
C PRO A 46 -14.08 11.18 -16.95
N LEU A 47 -15.03 12.12 -17.03
CA LEU A 47 -16.19 11.98 -17.90
C LEU A 47 -15.75 12.20 -19.36
N VAL A 48 -15.33 11.13 -20.02
CA VAL A 48 -15.16 11.12 -21.47
C VAL A 48 -16.49 10.70 -22.07
N VAL A 49 -17.13 11.61 -22.81
CA VAL A 49 -18.30 11.28 -23.63
C VAL A 49 -17.80 10.51 -24.85
N PRO A 50 -18.12 9.22 -25.01
CA PRO A 50 -17.72 8.47 -26.19
C PRO A 50 -18.39 9.07 -27.44
N PRO A 51 -17.74 9.01 -28.62
CA PRO A 51 -18.30 9.54 -29.87
C PRO A 51 -19.60 8.83 -30.32
N GLU A 52 -19.90 7.67 -29.74
CA GLU A 52 -21.16 6.96 -29.91
C GLU A 52 -22.20 7.48 -28.92
N TYR A 53 -23.07 8.39 -29.37
CA TYR A 53 -24.23 8.93 -28.63
C TYR A 53 -25.36 7.89 -28.39
N GLY A 54 -25.06 6.60 -28.48
CA GLY A 54 -26.03 5.50 -28.46
C GLY A 54 -26.37 4.96 -27.07
N LEU A 55 -26.26 5.75 -26.01
CA LEU A 55 -26.67 5.28 -24.67
C LEU A 55 -28.18 5.35 -24.54
N THR A 56 -28.81 4.20 -24.33
CA THR A 56 -30.23 4.13 -23.96
C THR A 56 -30.45 5.02 -22.73
N PRO A 57 -31.44 5.95 -22.76
CA PRO A 57 -31.74 6.78 -21.61
C PRO A 57 -31.93 5.90 -20.36
N PRO A 58 -31.28 6.24 -19.23
CA PRO A 58 -31.42 5.43 -18.03
C PRO A 58 -32.88 5.39 -17.63
N SER A 59 -33.40 4.18 -17.41
CA SER A 59 -34.79 4.01 -16.98
C SER A 59 -34.97 4.69 -15.61
N PRO A 60 -36.05 5.48 -15.42
CA PRO A 60 -36.33 6.12 -14.14
C PRO A 60 -36.33 5.08 -13.01
N GLY A 61 -35.46 5.26 -12.01
CA GLY A 61 -35.35 4.37 -10.86
C GLY A 61 -34.26 3.29 -10.93
N ALA A 62 -33.50 3.19 -12.03
CA ALA A 62 -32.32 2.31 -12.05
C ALA A 62 -31.28 2.77 -11.00
N PRO A 63 -30.65 1.86 -10.25
CA PRO A 63 -29.58 2.21 -9.33
C PRO A 63 -28.47 2.91 -10.13
N ARG A 64 -28.11 4.13 -9.71
CA ARG A 64 -26.98 4.86 -10.28
C ARG A 64 -25.74 3.95 -10.15
N PRO A 65 -24.89 3.82 -11.18
CA PRO A 65 -23.54 3.30 -11.01
C PRO A 65 -22.83 4.24 -10.03
N GLN A 66 -22.89 3.90 -8.74
CA GLN A 66 -22.20 4.65 -7.70
C GLN A 66 -20.72 4.44 -7.96
N GLU A 67 -19.96 5.53 -8.04
CA GLU A 67 -18.49 5.45 -7.99
C GLU A 67 -18.15 4.58 -6.77
N LEU A 68 -17.58 3.40 -7.01
CA LEU A 68 -17.12 2.55 -5.93
C LEU A 68 -16.19 3.39 -5.07
N ALA A 69 -16.41 3.42 -3.76
CA ALA A 69 -15.53 4.14 -2.84
C ALA A 69 -14.08 3.72 -3.14
N PRO A 70 -13.13 4.66 -3.27
CA PRO A 70 -11.77 4.35 -3.72
C PRO A 70 -11.10 3.28 -2.85
N GLU A 71 -11.49 3.16 -1.58
CA GLU A 71 -11.05 2.10 -0.67
C GLU A 71 -11.52 0.71 -1.10
N SER A 72 -12.74 0.59 -1.64
CA SER A 72 -13.28 -0.66 -2.15
C SER A 72 -12.62 -1.08 -3.47
N ALA A 73 -12.34 -0.11 -4.36
CA ALA A 73 -11.58 -0.33 -5.59
C ALA A 73 -10.12 -0.70 -5.29
N ALA A 74 -9.45 0.02 -4.38
CA ALA A 74 -8.09 -0.28 -3.94
C ALA A 74 -8.01 -1.67 -3.28
N ARG A 75 -9.00 -2.03 -2.45
CA ARG A 75 -9.08 -3.37 -1.85
C ARG A 75 -9.22 -4.46 -2.92
N GLN A 76 -10.00 -4.23 -3.97
CA GLN A 76 -10.15 -5.16 -5.09
C GLN A 76 -8.86 -5.29 -5.91
N ILE A 77 -8.10 -4.20 -6.09
CA ILE A 77 -6.81 -4.21 -6.78
C ILE A 77 -5.75 -4.93 -5.93
N LEU A 78 -5.61 -4.56 -4.66
CA LEU A 78 -4.55 -5.06 -3.78
C LEU A 78 -4.76 -6.53 -3.35
N LEU A 79 -6.01 -6.93 -3.11
CA LEU A 79 -6.32 -8.29 -2.67
C LEU A 79 -6.68 -9.22 -3.84
N GLY A 80 -6.75 -8.68 -5.06
CA GLY A 80 -7.40 -9.32 -6.20
C GLY A 80 -8.90 -9.56 -5.94
N GLN A 81 -9.63 -10.04 -6.94
CA GLN A 81 -10.93 -10.66 -6.68
C GLN A 81 -10.70 -11.95 -5.88
N ARG A 82 -10.66 -11.84 -4.55
CA ARG A 82 -10.62 -12.98 -3.64
C ARG A 82 -11.90 -13.83 -3.77
N GLN A 83 -12.96 -13.26 -4.35
CA GLN A 83 -14.20 -13.94 -4.67
C GLN A 83 -14.11 -14.64 -6.03
N ALA A 84 -13.98 -15.97 -5.91
CA ALA A 84 -14.42 -16.96 -6.88
C ALA A 84 -13.82 -16.82 -8.28
N VAL A 85 -12.65 -17.43 -8.46
CA VAL A 85 -12.51 -18.30 -9.64
C VAL A 85 -13.77 -19.16 -9.67
N THR A 86 -14.63 -18.99 -10.69
CA THR A 86 -15.82 -19.81 -10.87
C THR A 86 -15.37 -21.24 -11.11
N ARG A 87 -15.11 -21.96 -10.01
CA ARG A 87 -14.63 -23.34 -10.04
C ARG A 87 -15.70 -24.19 -10.66
N THR A 88 -15.31 -25.09 -11.54
CA THR A 88 -16.26 -26.06 -12.12
C THR A 88 -16.86 -26.91 -11.01
N ALA A 89 -18.04 -27.49 -11.24
CA ALA A 89 -18.66 -28.38 -10.26
C ALA A 89 -17.73 -29.55 -9.85
N GLY A 90 -16.89 -30.02 -10.78
CA GLY A 90 -15.88 -31.06 -10.52
C GLY A 90 -14.76 -30.59 -9.59
N GLU A 91 -14.24 -29.37 -9.78
CA GLU A 91 -13.25 -28.78 -8.88
C GLU A 91 -13.82 -28.53 -7.47
N GLN A 92 -15.08 -28.10 -7.39
CA GLN A 92 -15.76 -27.94 -6.11
C GLN A 92 -15.94 -29.28 -5.39
N ALA A 93 -16.32 -30.34 -6.10
CA ALA A 93 -16.42 -31.69 -5.54
C ALA A 93 -15.05 -32.22 -5.08
N LEU A 94 -14.00 -32.02 -5.88
CA LEU A 94 -12.64 -32.44 -5.53
C LEU A 94 -12.11 -31.69 -4.30
N THR A 95 -12.34 -30.38 -4.22
CA THR A 95 -11.90 -29.57 -3.07
C THR A 95 -12.70 -29.87 -1.80
N ALA A 96 -14.00 -30.15 -1.91
CA ALA A 96 -14.79 -30.64 -0.80
C ALA A 96 -14.32 -32.02 -0.30
N GLN A 97 -13.97 -32.94 -1.22
CA GLN A 97 -13.37 -34.22 -0.83
C GLN A 97 -11.99 -34.05 -0.19
N ALA A 98 -11.19 -33.09 -0.68
CA ALA A 98 -9.90 -32.72 -0.09
C ALA A 98 -10.02 -32.00 1.26
N GLY A 99 -11.24 -31.72 1.73
CA GLY A 99 -11.47 -31.07 3.02
C GLY A 99 -11.16 -29.58 3.03
N ALA A 100 -11.23 -28.89 1.88
CA ALA A 100 -11.02 -27.45 1.80
C ALA A 100 -12.02 -26.64 2.66
N ASP A 101 -13.20 -27.21 2.91
CA ASP A 101 -14.24 -26.73 3.80
C ASP A 101 -13.88 -26.82 5.29
N ARG A 102 -12.87 -27.63 5.65
CA ARG A 102 -12.38 -27.82 7.02
C ARG A 102 -11.02 -27.15 7.28
N ALA A 103 -10.56 -26.28 6.39
CA ALA A 103 -9.30 -25.57 6.58
C ALA A 103 -9.40 -24.65 7.81
N ASP A 104 -8.46 -24.79 8.74
CA ASP A 104 -8.40 -23.93 9.93
C ASP A 104 -8.08 -22.49 9.50
N PRO A 105 -8.96 -21.51 9.79
CA PRO A 105 -8.69 -20.11 9.48
C PRO A 105 -7.46 -19.55 10.22
N LEU A 106 -7.04 -20.19 11.32
CA LEU A 106 -5.88 -19.80 12.11
C LEU A 106 -4.58 -20.50 11.67
N ALA A 107 -4.60 -21.37 10.66
CA ALA A 107 -3.41 -22.12 10.24
C ALA A 107 -2.20 -21.23 9.95
N ARG A 108 -2.41 -20.01 9.42
CA ARG A 108 -1.32 -19.05 9.20
C ARG A 108 -0.71 -18.56 10.51
N TYR A 109 -1.53 -18.30 11.52
CA TYR A 109 -1.04 -17.90 12.84
C TYR A 109 -0.26 -19.03 13.51
N VAL A 110 -0.73 -20.27 13.39
CA VAL A 110 -0.02 -21.43 13.93
C VAL A 110 1.34 -21.60 13.25
N VAL A 111 1.38 -21.53 11.92
CA VAL A 111 2.65 -21.59 11.16
C VAL A 111 3.56 -20.43 11.54
N ASP A 112 3.04 -19.21 11.63
CA ASP A 112 3.86 -18.05 11.99
C ASP A 112 4.40 -18.14 13.43
N ASP A 113 3.64 -18.72 14.37
CA ASP A 113 4.08 -18.97 15.74
C ASP A 113 5.15 -20.07 15.80
N GLU A 114 4.94 -21.20 15.11
CA GLU A 114 5.88 -22.32 15.05
C GLU A 114 7.19 -21.94 14.34
N PHE A 115 7.11 -21.14 13.28
CA PHE A 115 8.25 -20.81 12.42
C PHE A 115 8.77 -19.38 12.55
N GLY A 116 8.20 -18.56 13.44
CA GLY A 116 8.64 -17.17 13.67
C GLY A 116 10.12 -17.06 14.05
N ASN A 117 10.70 -18.09 14.65
CA ASN A 117 12.12 -18.15 14.99
C ASN A 117 13.03 -18.44 13.77
N ILE A 118 12.53 -18.99 12.66
CA ILE A 118 13.37 -19.26 11.47
C ILE A 118 13.78 -17.96 10.78
N ALA A 119 12.90 -16.94 10.75
CA ALA A 119 13.23 -15.63 10.18
C ALA A 119 14.39 -14.92 10.91
N HIS A 120 14.66 -15.29 12.16
CA HIS A 120 15.70 -14.70 13.01
C HIS A 120 16.80 -15.68 13.40
N LYS A 121 16.80 -16.90 12.84
CA LYS A 121 17.81 -17.90 13.16
C LYS A 121 19.08 -17.62 12.37
N GLU A 122 20.13 -17.25 13.09
CA GLU A 122 21.50 -17.23 12.57
C GLU A 122 21.84 -18.58 11.91
N GLU A 123 22.52 -18.53 10.77
CA GLU A 123 22.97 -19.75 10.10
C GLU A 123 23.75 -20.63 11.08
N SER A 124 23.42 -21.93 11.08
CA SER A 124 24.12 -22.92 11.90
C SER A 124 25.63 -22.84 11.66
N TRP A 125 26.43 -23.03 12.70
CA TRP A 125 27.89 -23.04 12.59
C TRP A 125 28.38 -24.02 11.51
N ALA A 126 27.74 -25.19 11.39
CA ALA A 126 28.04 -26.16 10.34
C ALA A 126 27.76 -25.61 8.94
N ASN A 127 26.66 -24.87 8.76
CA ASN A 127 26.31 -24.22 7.50
C ASN A 127 27.35 -23.16 7.12
N ARG A 128 27.76 -22.34 8.10
CA ARG A 128 28.78 -21.30 7.93
C ARG A 128 30.12 -21.88 7.47
N ILE A 129 30.51 -23.05 7.95
CA ILE A 129 31.75 -23.73 7.53
C ILE A 129 31.58 -24.40 6.18
N MET A 130 30.47 -25.13 5.96
CA MET A 130 30.22 -25.81 4.69
C MET A 130 30.12 -24.82 3.52
N PHE A 131 29.50 -23.66 3.75
CA PHE A 131 29.23 -22.63 2.75
C PHE A 131 30.06 -21.35 2.98
N TRP A 132 31.23 -21.47 3.60
CA TRP A 132 32.11 -20.32 3.91
C TRP A 132 32.55 -19.50 2.69
N ARG A 133 32.44 -20.07 1.48
CA ARG A 133 32.76 -19.42 0.19
C ARG A 133 31.55 -19.27 -0.73
N LYS A 134 30.31 -19.29 -0.22
CA LYS A 134 29.09 -19.25 -1.05
C LYS A 134 29.03 -18.10 -2.07
N ASP A 135 29.58 -16.95 -1.72
CA ASP A 135 29.59 -15.74 -2.56
C ASP A 135 30.86 -15.62 -3.42
N ASP A 136 31.78 -16.57 -3.32
CA ASP A 136 32.99 -16.63 -4.15
C ASP A 136 32.67 -17.30 -5.47
N ALA A 137 32.67 -16.51 -6.55
CA ALA A 137 32.42 -16.98 -7.92
C ALA A 137 33.37 -18.13 -8.34
N ALA A 138 34.58 -18.21 -7.77
CA ALA A 138 35.52 -19.29 -8.07
C ALA A 138 35.14 -20.64 -7.42
N SER A 139 34.18 -20.67 -6.50
CA SER A 139 33.70 -21.89 -5.83
C SER A 139 32.46 -22.49 -6.50
N GLN A 140 31.88 -21.81 -7.49
CA GLN A 140 30.66 -22.22 -8.17
C GLN A 140 30.97 -22.92 -9.51
N VAL A 141 30.25 -24.00 -9.79
CA VAL A 141 30.38 -24.75 -11.06
C VAL A 141 29.41 -24.17 -12.08
N ALA A 142 29.81 -24.14 -13.35
CA ALA A 142 28.97 -23.68 -14.44
C ALA A 142 27.63 -24.43 -14.44
N THR A 143 26.52 -23.69 -14.39
CA THR A 143 25.17 -24.23 -14.31
C THR A 143 24.46 -24.00 -15.65
N VAL A 144 23.85 -25.05 -16.19
CA VAL A 144 23.07 -24.95 -17.44
C VAL A 144 21.62 -24.62 -17.08
N ALA A 145 21.19 -23.42 -17.42
CA ALA A 145 19.79 -22.99 -17.26
C ALA A 145 19.05 -23.15 -18.59
N GLN A 146 17.87 -23.78 -18.55
CA GLN A 146 16.99 -23.82 -19.72
C GLN A 146 16.11 -22.57 -19.75
N THR A 147 16.25 -21.75 -20.79
CA THR A 147 15.35 -20.63 -21.07
C THR A 147 14.48 -20.95 -22.29
N GLY A 148 13.44 -20.15 -22.56
CA GLY A 148 12.60 -20.30 -23.75
C GLY A 148 13.35 -20.15 -25.09
N GLU A 149 14.60 -19.70 -25.05
CA GLU A 149 15.50 -19.49 -26.19
C GLU A 149 16.57 -20.61 -26.31
N GLY A 150 16.51 -21.63 -25.45
CA GLY A 150 17.44 -22.77 -25.43
C GLY A 150 18.24 -22.91 -24.13
N ALA A 151 19.15 -23.88 -24.10
CA ALA A 151 20.05 -24.07 -22.96
C ALA A 151 21.15 -23.00 -22.94
N ARG A 152 21.24 -22.22 -21.87
CA ARG A 152 22.32 -21.26 -21.64
C ARG A 152 23.21 -21.75 -20.50
N THR A 153 24.51 -21.89 -20.78
CA THR A 153 25.51 -22.16 -19.75
C THR A 153 25.85 -20.86 -19.05
N ILE A 154 25.57 -20.80 -17.75
CA ILE A 154 25.92 -19.68 -16.88
C ILE A 154 27.22 -20.07 -16.16
N ASP A 155 28.32 -19.44 -16.54
CA ASP A 155 29.60 -19.55 -15.83
C ASP A 155 29.68 -18.42 -14.79
N ALA A 156 29.84 -18.80 -13.53
CA ALA A 156 29.83 -17.90 -12.39
C ALA A 156 30.95 -16.84 -12.47
N SER A 157 32.11 -17.19 -13.02
CA SER A 157 33.26 -16.27 -13.14
C SER A 157 32.96 -15.12 -14.12
N THR A 158 32.45 -15.46 -15.31
CA THR A 158 32.11 -14.47 -16.34
C THR A 158 30.91 -13.60 -15.97
N GLU A 159 29.90 -14.19 -15.32
CA GLU A 159 28.74 -13.42 -14.88
C GLU A 159 29.10 -12.47 -13.72
N TYR A 160 30.03 -12.87 -12.84
CA TYR A 160 30.56 -11.99 -11.80
C TYR A 160 31.28 -10.76 -12.37
N GLU A 161 32.14 -10.93 -13.39
CA GLU A 161 32.78 -9.80 -14.08
C GLU A 161 31.76 -8.87 -14.74
N ARG A 162 30.73 -9.45 -15.39
CA ARG A 162 29.63 -8.69 -15.99
C ARG A 162 28.87 -7.89 -14.94
N LEU A 163 28.53 -8.52 -13.82
CA LEU A 163 27.82 -7.86 -12.72
C LEU A 163 28.69 -6.76 -12.09
N GLN A 164 30.00 -6.98 -11.91
CA GLN A 164 30.92 -5.94 -11.47
C GLN A 164 30.94 -4.75 -12.44
N ALA A 165 31.04 -5.01 -13.74
CA ALA A 165 31.04 -3.96 -14.76
C ALA A 165 29.74 -3.14 -14.76
N LEU A 166 28.60 -3.78 -14.50
CA LEU A 166 27.29 -3.12 -14.43
C LEU A 166 27.04 -2.37 -13.11
N THR A 167 27.54 -2.89 -11.99
CA THR A 167 27.27 -2.35 -10.65
C THR A 167 28.35 -1.40 -10.13
N GLY A 168 29.54 -1.40 -10.75
CA GLY A 168 30.71 -0.68 -10.30
C GLY A 168 31.26 -1.20 -8.96
N GLY A 169 31.07 -2.50 -8.68
CA GLY A 169 31.53 -3.14 -7.44
C GLY A 169 30.66 -2.85 -6.20
N ARG A 170 29.44 -2.33 -6.38
CA ARG A 170 28.49 -2.11 -5.27
C ARG A 170 27.57 -3.31 -5.13
N GLU A 171 27.61 -3.98 -3.98
CA GLU A 171 26.75 -5.13 -3.66
C GLU A 171 25.25 -4.78 -3.57
N GLY A 172 24.92 -3.50 -3.38
CA GLY A 172 23.55 -3.00 -3.32
C GLY A 172 23.28 -1.86 -4.30
N ILE A 173 22.43 -2.09 -5.30
CA ILE A 173 21.88 -1.01 -6.13
C ILE A 173 20.63 -0.47 -5.41
N THR A 174 20.83 0.46 -4.47
CA THR A 174 19.70 1.24 -3.97
C THR A 174 19.26 2.22 -5.05
N ILE A 175 18.12 1.97 -5.69
CA ILE A 175 17.46 2.95 -6.57
C ILE A 175 16.88 4.04 -5.66
N ALA A 176 17.73 4.97 -5.23
CA ALA A 176 17.27 6.17 -4.57
C ALA A 176 16.73 7.12 -5.65
N PRO A 177 15.46 7.59 -5.55
CA PRO A 177 14.98 8.62 -6.45
C PRO A 177 15.90 9.83 -6.31
N ARG A 178 16.44 10.33 -7.43
CA ARG A 178 17.26 11.54 -7.48
C ARG A 178 16.42 12.67 -6.89
N ARG A 179 16.73 13.07 -5.65
CA ARG A 179 16.15 14.26 -5.02
C ARG A 179 16.69 15.48 -5.76
N ASP A 180 16.08 15.81 -6.89
CA ASP A 180 16.32 17.08 -7.56
C ASP A 180 15.74 18.15 -6.62
N THR A 181 16.61 19.00 -6.05
CA THR A 181 16.21 20.09 -5.14
C THR A 181 15.52 21.24 -5.87
N ARG A 182 15.31 21.10 -7.18
CA ARG A 182 14.60 22.06 -8.01
C ARG A 182 13.12 21.69 -8.05
N PHE A 183 12.31 22.60 -7.51
CA PHE A 183 10.86 22.60 -7.64
C PHE A 183 10.48 22.51 -9.12
N LYS A 184 9.90 21.40 -9.56
CA LYS A 184 9.33 21.31 -10.91
C LYS A 184 8.03 22.09 -10.93
N LEU A 185 8.03 23.25 -11.57
CA LEU A 185 6.81 23.99 -11.87
C LEU A 185 6.03 23.20 -12.94
N PRO A 186 4.75 22.83 -12.70
CA PRO A 186 3.94 22.23 -13.74
C PRO A 186 3.59 23.31 -14.77
N GLY A 187 4.05 23.14 -16.02
CA GLY A 187 3.56 23.93 -17.16
C GLY A 187 4.50 24.97 -17.78
N LEU A 188 5.83 24.77 -17.74
CA LEU A 188 6.78 25.38 -18.67
C LEU A 188 7.82 24.34 -19.13
#